data_AF-A0A6M1MA85-F1
#
_entry.id   AF-A0A6M1MA85-F1
#
_cell.length_a   1.000
_cell.length_b   1.000
_cell.length_c   1.000
_cell.angle_alpha   90.00
_cell.angle_beta   90.00
_cell.angle_gamma   90.00
#
_symmetry.space_group_name_H-M   'P 1'
#
loop_
_entity.id
_entity.type
_entity.pdbx_description
1 polymer ?
#
loop_
_entity_poly.entity_id
_entity_poly.type
_entity_poly.pdbx_seq_one_letter_code
_entity_poly.pdbx_strand_id
1 'polypeptide(L)'
;MRHIEVEDGLRLRFPGRDEEFNEGVEIGLLVARLARGDQAFSCQISTANVDQARAVAQQLGYRICVMNESQGLSEVQVAVRSRRPPLTLVPDTRRTA
;
A
#
# COMPACT_ATOMS: atom_id res chain seq x y z
N MET A 1 11.03 9.77 -15.76
CA MET A 1 11.67 10.06 -14.47
C MET A 1 10.59 10.30 -13.43
N ARG A 2 10.61 9.58 -12.31
CA ARG A 2 9.49 9.48 -11.38
C ARG A 2 9.88 9.99 -10.00
N HIS A 3 8.96 10.66 -9.30
CA HIS A 3 9.13 10.99 -7.89
C HIS A 3 8.66 9.79 -7.05
N ILE A 4 9.47 9.38 -6.08
CA ILE A 4 9.11 8.31 -5.13
C ILE A 4 8.70 8.98 -3.82
N GLU A 5 7.49 8.69 -3.37
CA GLU A 5 6.98 9.17 -2.09
C GLU A 5 7.45 8.25 -0.96
N VAL A 6 8.21 8.79 -0.03
CA VAL A 6 8.87 8.02 1.05
C VAL A 6 8.05 8.07 2.34
N GLU A 7 7.59 9.27 2.67
CA GLU A 7 6.65 9.56 3.75
C GLU A 7 5.72 10.67 3.29
N ASP A 8 4.66 10.93 4.06
CA ASP A 8 3.71 11.98 3.74
C ASP A 8 4.43 13.33 3.60
N GLY A 9 4.31 13.96 2.43
CA GLY A 9 5.00 15.20 2.07
C GLY A 9 6.49 15.08 1.72
N LEU A 10 7.12 13.90 1.85
CA LEU A 10 8.52 13.68 1.49
C LEU A 10 8.66 12.88 0.19
N ARG A 11 9.04 13.58 -0.89
CA ARG A 11 9.28 12.98 -2.21
C ARG A 11 10.75 13.08 -2.58
N LEU A 12 11.33 11.93 -2.93
CA LEU A 12 12.71 11.85 -3.40
C LEU A 12 12.76 11.65 -4.91
N ARG A 13 13.79 12.24 -5.53
CA ARG A 13 14.11 12.09 -6.94
C ARG A 13 15.53 11.55 -7.07
N PHE A 14 15.69 10.48 -7.85
CA PHE A 14 16.98 9.86 -8.12
C PHE A 14 17.41 10.18 -9.57
N PRO A 15 18.27 11.19 -9.79
CA PRO A 15 18.73 11.55 -11.13
C PRO A 15 19.68 10.48 -11.71
N GLY A 16 19.55 10.17 -13.01
CA GLY A 16 20.45 9.24 -13.70
C GLY A 16 20.20 7.76 -13.38
N ARG A 17 18.97 7.40 -12.99
CA ARG A 17 18.55 6.03 -12.72
C ARG A 17 17.41 5.63 -13.65
N ASP A 18 17.41 4.36 -14.04
CA ASP A 18 16.41 3.75 -14.92
C ASP A 18 15.12 3.41 -14.17
N GLU A 19 14.14 2.91 -14.90
CA GLU A 19 12.82 2.56 -14.37
C GLU A 19 12.92 1.37 -13.40
N GLU A 20 13.74 0.37 -13.71
CA GLU A 20 14.04 -0.79 -12.85
C GLU A 20 14.60 -0.37 -11.48
N PHE A 21 15.49 0.62 -11.42
CA PHE A 21 15.99 1.14 -10.14
C PHE A 21 14.88 1.77 -9.30
N ASN A 22 13.99 2.56 -9.92
CA ASN A 22 12.90 3.20 -9.19
C ASN A 22 11.93 2.14 -8.63
N GLU A 23 11.69 1.08 -9.39
CA GLU A 23 10.87 -0.06 -8.96
C GLU A 23 11.50 -0.80 -7.77
N GLY A 24 12.81 -1.04 -7.80
CA GLY A 24 13.53 -1.68 -6.70
C GLY A 24 13.50 -0.86 -5.41
N VAL A 25 13.69 0.46 -5.51
CA VAL A 25 13.64 1.37 -4.34
C VAL A 25 12.25 1.38 -3.71
N GLU A 26 11.21 1.40 -4.54
CA GLU A 26 9.81 1.41 -4.10
C GLU A 26 9.44 0.15 -3.31
N ILE A 27 9.83 -1.04 -3.80
CA ILE A 27 9.64 -2.29 -3.06
C ILE A 27 10.45 -2.28 -1.75
N GLY A 28 11.70 -1.81 -1.78
CA GLY A 28 12.52 -1.69 -0.57
C GLY A 28 11.86 -0.81 0.49
N LEU A 29 11.24 0.29 0.08
CA LEU A 29 10.55 1.21 0.97
C LEU A 29 9.28 0.60 1.56
N LEU A 30 8.51 -0.12 0.73
CA LEU A 30 7.35 -0.90 1.18
C LEU A 30 7.76 -1.92 2.23
N VAL A 31 8.80 -2.72 1.97
CA VAL A 31 9.34 -3.72 2.91
C VAL A 31 9.71 -3.07 4.25
N ALA A 32 10.39 -1.93 4.21
CA ALA A 32 10.78 -1.21 5.42
C ALA A 32 9.56 -0.81 6.28
N ARG A 33 8.49 -0.30 5.65
CA ARG A 33 7.24 0.06 6.37
C ARG A 33 6.52 -1.17 6.95
N LEU A 34 6.48 -2.26 6.19
CA LEU A 34 5.90 -3.52 6.66
C LEU A 34 6.67 -4.09 7.86
N ALA A 35 8.01 -4.07 7.79
CA ALA A 35 8.89 -4.55 8.85
C ALA A 35 8.83 -3.68 10.12
N ARG A 36 8.57 -2.38 9.97
CA ARG A 36 8.32 -1.46 11.11
C ARG A 36 7.05 -1.80 11.89
N GLY A 37 6.10 -2.52 11.28
CA GLY A 37 4.87 -2.95 11.95
C GLY A 37 3.69 -1.98 11.82
N ASP A 38 3.72 -1.07 10.84
CA ASP A 38 2.65 -0.10 10.59
C ASP A 38 1.32 -0.84 10.34
N GLN A 39 0.30 -0.61 11.19
CA GLN A 39 -0.95 -1.39 11.15
C GLN A 39 -1.72 -1.27 9.82
N ALA A 40 -1.74 -0.07 9.24
CA ALA A 40 -2.28 0.20 7.93
C ALA A 40 -1.68 1.50 7.38
N PHE A 41 -1.50 1.57 6.07
CA PHE A 41 -1.10 2.78 5.37
C PHE A 41 -1.52 2.72 3.90
N SER A 42 -1.57 3.87 3.26
CA SER A 42 -1.71 3.97 1.81
C SER A 42 -0.39 4.45 1.21
N CYS A 43 -0.08 3.96 0.01
CA CYS A 43 1.01 4.48 -0.80
C CYS A 43 0.70 4.32 -2.29
N GLN A 44 1.41 5.06 -3.12
CA GLN A 44 1.40 4.85 -4.57
C GLN A 44 2.59 3.99 -4.95
N ILE A 45 2.34 2.94 -5.73
CA ILE A 45 3.39 2.10 -6.30
C ILE A 45 3.31 2.00 -7.82
N SER A 46 4.39 1.59 -8.50
CA SER A 46 4.34 1.22 -9.92
C SER A 46 3.31 0.12 -10.10
N THR A 47 2.47 0.19 -11.13
CA THR A 47 1.55 -0.90 -11.47
C THR A 47 2.33 -2.19 -11.75
N ALA A 48 3.54 -2.09 -12.32
CA ALA A 48 4.43 -3.23 -12.55
C ALA A 48 4.87 -3.94 -11.25
N ASN A 49 4.91 -3.21 -10.13
CA ASN A 49 5.35 -3.71 -8.83
C ASN A 49 4.24 -4.31 -7.98
N VAL A 50 2.97 -4.20 -8.37
CA VAL A 50 1.82 -4.59 -7.53
C VAL A 50 1.88 -6.06 -7.13
N ASP A 51 2.22 -6.95 -8.07
CA ASP A 51 2.25 -8.39 -7.79
C ASP A 51 3.42 -8.77 -6.88
N GLN A 52 4.58 -8.14 -7.07
CA GLN A 52 5.72 -8.32 -6.17
C GLN A 52 5.40 -7.77 -4.76
N ALA A 53 4.82 -6.58 -4.68
CA ALA A 53 4.38 -5.95 -3.44
C ALA A 53 3.39 -6.85 -2.68
N ARG A 54 2.41 -7.45 -3.38
CA ARG A 54 1.47 -8.41 -2.80
C ARG A 54 2.17 -9.64 -2.24
N ALA A 55 3.11 -10.23 -2.99
CA ALA A 55 3.83 -11.42 -2.55
C ALA A 55 4.63 -11.16 -1.27
N VAL A 56 5.36 -10.04 -1.21
CA VAL A 56 6.13 -9.61 -0.04
C VAL A 56 5.22 -9.32 1.15
N ALA A 57 4.16 -8.54 0.94
CA ALA A 57 3.20 -8.21 1.99
C ALA A 57 2.53 -9.47 2.58
N GLN A 58 2.19 -10.44 1.73
CA GLN A 58 1.60 -11.70 2.17
C GLN A 58 2.57 -12.49 3.07
N GLN A 59 3.86 -12.53 2.75
CA GLN A 59 4.87 -13.20 3.58
C GLN A 59 5.04 -12.53 4.95
N LEU A 60 4.84 -11.21 5.02
CA LEU A 60 4.92 -10.43 6.27
C LEU A 60 3.60 -10.35 7.04
N GLY A 61 2.54 -11.03 6.59
CA GLY A 61 1.26 -11.07 7.31
C GLY A 61 0.30 -9.91 7.00
N TYR A 62 0.52 -9.22 5.88
CA TYR A 62 -0.29 -8.10 5.41
C TYR A 62 -1.15 -8.48 4.20
N ARG A 63 -2.08 -7.60 3.84
CA ARG A 63 -2.82 -7.60 2.59
C ARG A 63 -2.67 -6.25 1.91
N ILE A 64 -2.62 -6.30 0.57
CA ILE A 64 -2.61 -5.11 -0.28
C ILE A 64 -3.89 -5.13 -1.11
N CYS A 65 -4.64 -4.03 -1.06
CA CYS A 65 -5.79 -3.74 -1.90
C CYS A 65 -5.42 -2.63 -2.87
N VAL A 66 -5.67 -2.82 -4.16
CA VAL A 66 -5.51 -1.74 -5.15
C VAL A 66 -6.80 -0.94 -5.14
N MET A 67 -6.70 0.35 -4.86
CA MET A 67 -7.84 1.26 -4.76
C MET A 67 -8.11 1.94 -6.10
N ASN A 68 -7.04 2.29 -6.81
CA ASN A 68 -7.11 2.95 -8.11
C ASN A 68 -5.86 2.64 -8.93
N GLU A 69 -5.99 2.62 -10.25
CA GLU A 69 -4.87 2.49 -11.18
C GLU A 69 -4.95 3.62 -12.21
N SER A 70 -3.90 4.42 -12.32
CA SER A 70 -3.84 5.53 -13.26
C SER A 70 -2.42 5.77 -13.74
N GLN A 71 -2.25 5.86 -15.07
CA GLN A 71 -0.98 6.25 -15.71
C GLN A 71 0.24 5.43 -15.26
N GLY A 72 0.08 4.12 -15.05
CA GLY A 72 1.17 3.23 -14.61
C GLY A 72 1.49 3.29 -13.11
N LEU A 73 0.65 4.00 -12.34
CA LEU A 73 0.70 4.05 -10.89
C LEU A 73 -0.55 3.39 -10.31
N SER A 74 -0.36 2.56 -9.30
CA SER A 74 -1.43 1.96 -8.52
C SER A 74 -1.42 2.56 -7.12
N GLU A 75 -2.53 3.17 -6.73
CA GLU A 75 -2.77 3.55 -5.35
C GLU A 75 -3.16 2.29 -4.57
N VAL A 76 -2.37 1.94 -3.57
CA VAL A 76 -2.57 0.74 -2.80
C VAL A 76 -2.79 1.04 -1.33
N GLN A 77 -3.75 0.34 -0.74
CA GLN A 77 -3.97 0.30 0.69
C GLN A 77 -3.38 -0.99 1.25
N VAL A 78 -2.47 -0.83 2.20
CA VAL A 78 -1.80 -1.92 2.91
C VAL A 78 -2.35 -1.98 4.31
N ALA A 79 -2.73 -3.17 4.76
CA ALA A 79 -3.21 -3.39 6.11
C ALA A 79 -2.70 -4.73 6.64
N VAL A 80 -2.42 -4.80 7.94
CA VAL A 80 -2.23 -6.09 8.62
C VAL A 80 -3.44 -6.96 8.29
N ARG A 81 -3.23 -8.25 8.07
CA ARG A 81 -4.28 -9.21 7.71
C ARG A 81 -5.27 -9.48 8.87
N SER A 82 -5.50 -8.50 9.73
CA SER A 82 -6.13 -8.58 11.05
C SER A 82 -7.27 -9.60 11.09
N ARG A 83 -7.18 -10.47 12.11
CA ARG A 83 -8.21 -11.45 12.46
C ARG A 83 -9.47 -10.69 12.85
N ARG A 84 -10.40 -10.57 11.89
CA ARG A 84 -11.78 -10.07 12.04
C ARG A 84 -11.94 -8.90 13.02
N PRO A 85 -12.10 -7.64 12.54
CA PRO A 85 -12.59 -6.59 13.44
C PRO A 85 -13.91 -7.07 14.08
N PRO A 86 -14.12 -6.84 15.39
CA PRO A 86 -15.38 -7.19 16.03
C PRO A 86 -16.48 -6.28 15.48
N LEU A 87 -17.10 -6.73 14.39
CA LEU A 87 -18.28 -6.08 13.84
C LEU A 87 -19.41 -6.24 14.85
N THR A 88 -19.91 -5.11 15.33
CA THR A 88 -21.10 -5.07 16.18
C THR A 88 -22.30 -4.77 15.29
N LEU A 89 -23.29 -5.66 15.29
CA LEU A 89 -24.56 -5.41 14.60
C LEU A 89 -25.31 -4.30 15.34
N VAL A 90 -25.60 -3.20 14.64
CA VAL A 90 -26.46 -2.12 15.15
C VAL A 90 -27.88 -2.35 14.63
N PRO A 91 -28.89 -2.56 15.48
CA PRO A 91 -30.27 -2.73 15.04
C PRO A 91 -30.78 -1.44 14.36
N ASP A 92 -31.45 -1.60 13.21
CA ASP A 92 -32.07 -0.48 12.49
C ASP A 92 -33.31 0.01 13.25
N THR A 93 -33.23 1.20 13.85
CA THR A 93 -34.31 1.82 14.61
C THR A 93 -35.36 2.52 13.73
N ARG A 94 -35.30 2.38 12.39
CA ARG A 94 -36.21 3.09 11.47
C ARG A 94 -37.50 2.35 11.12
N ARG A 95 -37.84 1.28 11.82
CA ARG A 95 -39.08 0.51 11.58
C ARG A 95 -40.02 0.56 12.78
N THR A 96 -40.65 1.72 12.99
CA THR A 96 -41.93 1.83 13.71
C THR A 96 -42.53 3.22 13.44
N ALA A 97 -43.39 3.27 12.43
CA ALA A 97 -44.48 4.23 12.28
C ALA A 97 -45.59 3.53 11.50
#